data_AF-A0A7J9GMM8-F1
#
_entry.id   AF-A0A7J9GMM8-F1
#
_cell.length_a   1.000
_cell.length_b   1.000
_cell.length_c   1.000
_cell.angle_alpha   90.00
_cell.angle_beta   90.00
_cell.angle_gamma   90.00
#
_symmetry.space_group_name_H-M   'P 1'
#
loop_
_entity.id
_entity.type
_entity.pdbx_description
1 polymer ?
#
loop_
_entity_poly.entity_id
_entity_poly.type
_entity_poly.pdbx_seq_one_letter_code
_entity_poly.pdbx_strand_id
1 'polypeptide(L)'
;KPSVVVWLFALIFEISRSGSLHRIHGLFERALANDKFHNSVILWRLYVAYEINVVHNPSAARRIFFRAIHACPWSKKLWLDGFLKLNSILTAKELSDLQEVMREKELNLRTDIYEILLQDEILS
;
A
#
# COMPACT_ATOMS: atom_id res chain seq x y z
N LYS A 1 -12.65 4.67 22.77
CA LYS A 1 -12.55 4.75 21.28
C LYS A 1 -11.31 3.96 20.86
N PRO A 2 -11.41 2.94 19.99
CA PRO A 2 -10.26 2.08 19.68
C PRO A 2 -9.16 2.86 18.99
N SER A 3 -7.90 2.62 19.36
CA SER A 3 -6.71 3.22 18.75
C SER A 3 -6.29 2.43 17.51
N VAL A 4 -5.43 3.02 16.67
CA VAL A 4 -4.83 2.30 15.53
C VAL A 4 -4.07 1.05 15.97
N VAL A 5 -3.48 1.08 17.17
CA VAL A 5 -2.74 -0.06 17.74
C VAL A 5 -3.64 -1.27 17.97
N VAL A 6 -4.89 -1.07 18.39
CA VAL A 6 -5.85 -2.16 18.58
C VAL A 6 -6.18 -2.83 17.24
N TRP A 7 -6.36 -2.04 16.18
CA TRP A 7 -6.58 -2.58 14.83
C TRP A 7 -5.36 -3.32 14.30
N LEU A 8 -4.16 -2.77 14.49
CA LEU A 8 -2.92 -3.43 14.11
C LEU A 8 -2.75 -4.76 14.83
N PHE A 9 -2.97 -4.77 16.16
CA PHE A 9 -2.88 -6.00 16.95
C PHE A 9 -3.90 -7.04 16.49
N ALA A 10 -5.15 -6.64 16.27
CA ALA A 10 -6.20 -7.55 15.80
C ALA A 10 -5.88 -8.13 14.41
N LEU A 11 -5.38 -7.32 13.48
CA LEU A 11 -4.97 -7.75 12.15
C LEU A 11 -3.78 -8.70 12.21
N ILE A 12 -2.72 -8.33 12.94
CA ILE A 12 -1.53 -9.19 13.09
C ILE A 12 -1.93 -10.53 13.71
N PHE A 13 -2.74 -10.52 14.77
CA PHE A 13 -3.22 -11.73 15.42
C PHE A 13 -4.03 -12.63 14.48
N GLU A 14 -4.99 -12.06 13.74
CA GLU A 14 -5.83 -12.85 12.83
C GLU A 14 -5.00 -13.42 11.66
N ILE A 15 -4.05 -12.64 11.12
CA ILE A 15 -3.13 -13.09 10.07
C ILE A 15 -2.21 -14.22 10.59
N SER A 16 -1.63 -14.06 11.78
CA SER A 16 -0.77 -15.08 12.40
C SER A 16 -1.49 -16.39 12.70
N ARG A 17 -2.81 -16.35 12.86
CA ARG A 17 -3.65 -17.54 13.06
C ARG A 17 -4.14 -18.17 11.77
N SER A 18 -3.70 -17.66 10.61
CA SER A 18 -4.25 -18.04 9.31
C SER A 18 -5.78 -17.94 9.30
N GLY A 19 -6.32 -16.84 9.85
CA GLY A 19 -7.75 -16.56 9.84
C GLY A 19 -8.30 -16.51 8.42
N SER A 20 -9.61 -16.65 8.27
CA SER A 20 -10.20 -16.67 6.92
C SER A 20 -10.00 -15.33 6.20
N LEU A 21 -9.71 -15.40 4.90
CA LEU A 21 -9.49 -14.22 4.05
C LEU A 21 -10.61 -13.18 4.22
N HIS A 22 -11.86 -13.63 4.24
CA HIS A 22 -13.03 -12.78 4.41
C HIS A 22 -13.00 -11.99 5.73
N ARG A 23 -12.57 -12.63 6.83
CA ARG A 23 -12.48 -11.96 8.14
C ARG A 23 -11.37 -10.92 8.15
N ILE A 24 -10.21 -11.25 7.59
CA ILE A 24 -9.07 -10.32 7.52
C ILE A 24 -9.42 -9.11 6.64
N HIS A 25 -10.03 -9.32 5.47
CA HIS A 25 -10.53 -8.22 4.63
C HIS A 25 -11.58 -7.39 5.37
N GLY A 26 -12.54 -8.04 6.03
CA GLY A 26 -13.54 -7.34 6.84
C GLY A 26 -12.92 -6.48 7.95
N LEU A 27 -11.82 -6.92 8.57
CA LEU A 27 -11.08 -6.12 9.56
C LEU A 27 -10.39 -4.92 8.91
N PHE A 28 -9.71 -5.10 7.77
CA PHE A 28 -9.10 -3.99 7.04
C PHE A 28 -10.15 -2.96 6.61
N GLU A 29 -11.22 -3.38 5.96
CA GLU A 29 -12.28 -2.48 5.49
C GLU A 29 -12.95 -1.75 6.66
N ARG A 30 -13.21 -2.43 7.78
CA ARG A 30 -13.77 -1.77 8.99
C ARG A 30 -12.80 -0.77 9.61
N ALA A 31 -11.51 -1.07 9.64
CA ALA A 31 -10.50 -0.14 10.14
C ALA A 31 -10.42 1.10 9.24
N LEU A 32 -10.37 0.92 7.92
CA LEU A 32 -10.21 1.98 6.93
C LEU A 32 -11.49 2.77 6.65
N ALA A 33 -12.67 2.21 6.93
CA ALA A 33 -13.94 2.94 6.91
C ALA A 33 -14.10 3.93 8.08
N ASN A 34 -13.23 3.88 9.08
CA ASN A 34 -13.26 4.82 10.19
C ASN A 34 -12.59 6.14 9.80
N ASP A 35 -13.28 7.27 9.97
CA ASP A 35 -12.76 8.61 9.65
C ASP A 35 -11.43 8.93 10.33
N LYS A 36 -11.10 8.27 11.44
CA LYS A 36 -9.80 8.47 12.11
C LYS A 36 -8.64 7.74 11.45
N PHE A 37 -8.92 6.68 10.70
CA PHE A 37 -7.91 5.73 10.22
C PHE A 37 -7.93 5.54 8.71
N HIS A 38 -8.92 6.09 8.00
CA HIS A 38 -8.95 6.10 6.53
C HIS A 38 -7.67 6.69 5.91
N ASN A 39 -7.01 7.61 6.62
CA ASN A 39 -5.74 8.24 6.21
C ASN A 39 -4.49 7.60 6.84
N SER A 40 -4.63 6.42 7.44
CA SER A 40 -3.52 5.70 8.07
C SER A 40 -2.67 4.99 7.00
N VAL A 41 -1.55 5.62 6.65
CA VAL A 41 -0.55 5.07 5.73
C VAL A 41 -0.13 3.65 6.12
N ILE A 42 0.03 3.38 7.42
CA ILE A 42 0.48 2.07 7.91
C ILE A 42 -0.54 0.98 7.60
N LEU A 43 -1.84 1.26 7.84
CA LEU A 43 -2.91 0.28 7.57
C LEU A 43 -3.02 -0.03 6.08
N TRP A 44 -2.93 0.99 5.22
CA TRP A 44 -2.93 0.79 3.78
C TRP A 44 -1.75 -0.04 3.29
N ARG A 45 -0.52 0.27 3.75
CA ARG A 45 0.68 -0.48 3.37
C ARG A 45 0.60 -1.93 3.82
N LEU A 46 0.05 -2.19 5.01
CA LEU A 46 -0.21 -3.55 5.50
C LEU A 46 -1.22 -4.29 4.63
N TYR A 47 -2.29 -3.63 4.21
CA TYR A 47 -3.32 -4.26 3.38
C TYR A 47 -2.78 -4.61 1.98
N VAL A 48 -2.06 -3.68 1.34
CA VAL A 48 -1.39 -3.96 0.06
C VAL A 48 -0.39 -5.11 0.21
N ALA A 49 0.45 -5.09 1.25
CA ALA A 49 1.43 -6.15 1.49
C ALA A 49 0.77 -7.50 1.76
N TYR A 50 -0.36 -7.53 2.47
CA TYR A 50 -1.13 -8.74 2.73
C TYR A 50 -1.64 -9.36 1.43
N GLU A 51 -2.20 -8.57 0.52
CA GLU A 51 -2.69 -9.05 -0.77
C GLU A 51 -1.57 -9.57 -1.68
N ILE A 52 -0.38 -8.96 -1.65
CA ILE A 52 0.77 -9.40 -2.44
C ILE A 52 1.39 -10.68 -1.84
N ASN A 53 1.68 -10.65 -0.54
CA ASN A 53 2.56 -11.64 0.10
C ASN A 53 1.82 -12.84 0.72
N VAL A 54 0.54 -12.69 1.06
CA VAL A 54 -0.23 -13.73 1.74
C VAL A 54 -1.33 -14.28 0.83
N VAL A 55 -2.11 -13.39 0.20
CA VAL A 55 -3.22 -13.81 -0.68
C VAL A 55 -2.73 -14.11 -2.11
N HIS A 56 -1.61 -13.52 -2.51
CA HIS A 56 -1.07 -13.58 -3.88
C HIS A 56 -2.08 -13.11 -4.94
N ASN A 57 -2.81 -12.03 -4.64
CA ASN A 57 -3.81 -11.44 -5.52
C ASN A 57 -3.35 -10.07 -6.06
N PRO A 58 -2.60 -10.04 -7.18
CA PRO A 58 -2.05 -8.80 -7.72
C PRO A 58 -3.15 -7.81 -8.15
N SER A 59 -4.29 -8.31 -8.62
CA SER A 59 -5.44 -7.49 -9.00
C SER A 59 -6.06 -6.78 -7.80
N ALA A 60 -6.18 -7.46 -6.65
CA ALA A 60 -6.67 -6.84 -5.42
C ALA A 60 -5.65 -5.84 -4.86
N ALA A 61 -4.37 -6.22 -4.80
CA ALA A 61 -3.28 -5.35 -4.38
C ALA A 61 -3.25 -4.04 -5.19
N ARG A 62 -3.39 -4.12 -6.52
CA ARG A 62 -3.48 -2.95 -7.41
C ARG A 62 -4.63 -2.03 -7.02
N ARG A 63 -5.85 -2.56 -6.86
CA ARG A 63 -7.03 -1.75 -6.47
C ARG A 63 -6.85 -1.09 -5.11
N ILE A 64 -6.31 -1.81 -4.14
CA ILE A 64 -6.10 -1.31 -2.78
C ILE A 64 -5.00 -0.24 -2.77
N PHE A 65 -3.94 -0.41 -3.56
CA PHE A 65 -2.89 0.58 -3.73
C PHE A 65 -3.45 1.91 -4.27
N PHE A 66 -4.26 1.88 -5.33
CA PHE A 66 -4.87 3.10 -5.87
C PHE A 66 -5.79 3.77 -4.84
N ARG A 67 -6.60 3.01 -4.11
CA ARG A 67 -7.40 3.55 -2.99
C ARG A 67 -6.50 4.22 -1.94
N ALA A 68 -5.37 3.60 -1.62
CA ALA A 68 -4.45 4.09 -0.62
C ALA A 68 -3.82 5.44 -0.99
N ILE A 69 -3.34 5.61 -2.23
CA ILE A 69 -2.74 6.89 -2.66
C ILE A 69 -3.77 8.01 -2.75
N HIS A 70 -5.04 7.68 -3.07
CA HIS A 70 -6.13 8.66 -3.01
C HIS A 70 -6.45 9.08 -1.58
N ALA A 71 -6.42 8.15 -0.62
CA ALA A 71 -6.65 8.47 0.79
C ALA A 71 -5.46 9.19 1.44
N CYS A 72 -4.22 8.87 1.03
CA CYS A 72 -2.99 9.38 1.63
C CYS A 72 -2.08 10.09 0.61
N PRO A 73 -2.55 11.14 -0.09
CA PRO A 73 -1.80 11.75 -1.19
C PRO A 73 -0.46 12.34 -0.74
N TRP A 74 -0.30 12.77 0.51
CA TRP A 74 0.95 13.32 1.04
C TRP A 74 2.05 12.28 1.33
N SER A 75 1.71 10.98 1.32
CA SER A 75 2.62 9.94 1.79
C SER A 75 3.59 9.46 0.71
N LYS A 76 4.70 10.17 0.52
CA LYS A 76 5.74 9.80 -0.47
C LYS A 76 6.15 8.33 -0.40
N LYS A 77 6.25 7.77 0.80
CA LYS A 77 6.60 6.35 1.01
C LYS A 77 5.56 5.39 0.46
N LEU A 78 4.27 5.74 0.54
CA LEU A 78 3.19 4.95 -0.04
C LEU A 78 3.26 4.99 -1.57
N TRP A 79 3.50 6.16 -2.16
CA TRP A 79 3.67 6.27 -3.61
C TRP A 79 4.87 5.47 -4.12
N LEU A 80 6.01 5.53 -3.41
CA LEU A 80 7.20 4.74 -3.72
C LEU A 80 6.97 3.23 -3.65
N ASP A 81 6.12 2.75 -2.74
CA ASP A 81 5.74 1.34 -2.71
C ASP A 81 5.11 0.88 -4.04
N GLY A 82 4.46 1.78 -4.80
CA GLY A 82 3.95 1.49 -6.14
C GLY A 82 5.05 1.12 -7.13
N PHE A 83 6.13 1.90 -7.14
CA PHE A 83 7.27 1.66 -8.03
C PHE A 83 8.14 0.49 -7.57
N LEU A 84 8.36 0.35 -6.26
CA LEU A 84 9.26 -0.67 -5.73
C LEU A 84 8.59 -2.05 -5.62
N LYS A 85 7.36 -2.10 -5.11
CA LYS A 85 6.70 -3.37 -4.78
C LYS A 85 5.64 -3.82 -5.78
N LEU A 86 5.16 -2.89 -6.60
CA LEU A 86 4.08 -3.13 -7.55
C LEU A 86 4.53 -2.90 -9.00
N ASN A 87 5.83 -2.74 -9.31
CA ASN A 87 6.29 -2.55 -10.70
C ASN A 87 5.92 -3.71 -11.64
N SER A 88 5.92 -4.94 -11.14
CA SER A 88 5.53 -6.15 -11.88
C SER A 88 4.02 -6.32 -11.97
N ILE A 89 3.28 -5.60 -11.14
CA ILE A 89 1.81 -5.64 -11.03
C ILE A 89 1.18 -4.48 -11.82
N LEU A 90 1.82 -3.32 -11.86
CA LEU A 90 1.35 -2.12 -12.57
C LEU A 90 1.88 -2.11 -14.00
N THR A 91 1.06 -1.61 -14.92
CA THR A 91 1.49 -1.39 -16.30
C THR A 91 2.44 -0.20 -16.38
N ALA A 92 3.29 -0.16 -17.42
CA ALA A 92 4.17 0.98 -17.67
C ALA A 92 3.40 2.31 -17.79
N LYS A 93 2.18 2.25 -18.35
CA LYS A 93 1.28 3.41 -18.40
C LYS A 93 0.86 3.86 -17.00
N GLU A 94 0.38 2.95 -16.16
CA GLU A 94 -0.02 3.27 -14.79
C GLU A 94 1.14 3.84 -13.97
N LEU A 95 2.37 3.33 -14.15
CA LEU A 95 3.56 3.86 -13.49
C LEU A 95 3.93 5.27 -13.99
N SER A 96 3.78 5.52 -15.30
CA SER A 96 3.98 6.85 -15.89
C SER A 96 2.95 7.85 -15.36
N ASP A 97 1.67 7.47 -15.35
CA ASP A 97 0.58 8.29 -14.83
C ASP A 97 0.81 8.59 -13.33
N LEU A 98 1.25 7.58 -12.56
CA LEU A 98 1.61 7.72 -11.15
C LEU A 98 2.74 8.74 -10.96
N GLN A 99 3.77 8.68 -11.80
CA GLN A 99 4.91 9.60 -11.77
C GLN A 99 4.47 11.05 -12.07
N GLU A 100 3.58 11.24 -13.04
CA GLU A 100 3.03 12.56 -13.37
C GLU A 100 2.29 13.17 -12.18
N VAL A 101 1.38 12.40 -11.57
CA VAL A 101 0.63 12.88 -10.41
C VAL A 101 1.55 13.14 -9.21
N MET A 102 2.58 12.33 -8.98
CA MET A 102 3.57 12.60 -7.93
C MET A 102 4.29 13.94 -8.13
N ARG A 103 4.65 14.27 -9.37
CA ARG A 103 5.29 15.55 -9.71
C ARG A 103 4.34 16.72 -9.48
N GLU A 104 3.08 16.61 -9.90
CA GLU A 104 2.05 17.63 -9.66
C GLU A 104 1.81 17.88 -8.16
N LYS A 105 1.94 16.84 -7.33
CA LYS A 105 1.82 16.93 -5.87
C LYS A 105 3.09 17.43 -5.17
N GLU A 106 4.10 17.87 -5.92
CA GLU A 106 5.40 18.31 -5.41
C GLU A 106 6.07 17.29 -4.47
N LEU A 107 5.77 15.99 -4.65
CA LEU A 107 6.44 14.91 -3.93
C LEU A 107 7.80 14.66 -4.55
N ASN A 108 8.65 15.68 -4.50
CA ASN A 108 9.93 15.72 -5.19
C ASN A 108 10.82 14.57 -4.73
N LEU A 109 11.18 13.70 -5.67
CA LEU A 109 12.18 12.67 -5.47
C LEU A 109 13.56 13.34 -5.51
N ARG A 110 14.36 13.15 -4.46
CA ARG A 110 15.73 13.69 -4.40
C ARG A 110 16.72 12.83 -5.19
N THR A 111 16.26 11.64 -5.59
CA THR A 111 17.01 10.56 -6.23
C THR A 111 16.16 10.11 -7.41
N ASP A 112 16.77 9.90 -8.57
CA ASP A 112 16.06 9.60 -9.81
C ASP A 112 15.28 8.27 -9.68
N ILE A 113 14.09 8.14 -10.26
CA ILE A 113 13.27 6.92 -10.13
C ILE A 113 14.02 5.70 -10.64
N TYR A 114 14.78 5.88 -11.71
CA TYR A 114 15.62 4.85 -12.30
C TYR A 114 16.71 4.38 -11.32
N GLU A 115 17.29 5.28 -10.54
CA GLU A 115 18.33 4.94 -9.55
C GLU A 115 17.73 4.14 -8.37
N ILE A 116 16.48 4.44 -7.99
CA ILE A 116 15.74 3.69 -6.96
C ILE A 116 15.39 2.27 -7.45
N LEU A 117 14.92 2.14 -8.69
CA LEU A 117 14.58 0.83 -9.29
C LEU A 117 15.82 -0.05 -9.50
N LEU A 118 16.95 0.56 -9.90
CA LEU A 118 18.23 -0.14 -10.06
C LEU A 118 18.80 -0.64 -8.73
N GLN A 119 18.58 0.07 -7.61
CA GLN A 119 19.03 -0.38 -6.30
C GLN A 119 18.29 -1.61 -5.79
N ASP A 120 17.00 -1.76 -6.13
CA ASP A 120 16.20 -2.93 -5.73
C ASP A 120 16.63 -4.20 -6.50
N GLU A 121 17.00 -4.07 -7.78
CA GLU A 121 17.55 -5.20 -8.58
C GLU A 121 18.93 -5.67 -8.09
N ILE A 122 19.74 -4.79 -7.51
CA ILE A 122 21.07 -5.16 -6.98
C ILE A 122 20.96 -5.87 -5.62
N LEU A 123 19.84 -5.74 -4.92
CA LEU A 123 19.60 -6.30 -3.59
C LEU A 123 18.69 -7.55 -3.58
N SER A 124 18.17 -7.98 -4.74
CA SER A 124 17.42 -9.24 -4.94
C SER A 124 18.32 -10.37 -5.42
#